data_AF-A0A142BVZ6-F1
#
_entry.id   AF-A0A142BVZ6-F1
#
_cell.length_a   1.000
_cell.length_b   1.000
_cell.length_c   1.000
_cell.angle_alpha   90.00
_cell.angle_beta   90.00
_cell.angle_gamma   90.00
#
_symmetry.space_group_name_H-M   'P 1'
#
loop_
_entity.id
_entity.type
_entity.pdbx_description
1 polymer ?
#
loop_
_entity_poly.entity_id
_entity_poly.type
_entity_poly.pdbx_seq_one_letter_code
_entity_poly.pdbx_strand_id
1 'polypeptide(L)'
;MIENQFIQILSEKENQWTYRPDLKSEEALWQNFRSHLNRINLAVLGEQLLTDKEFNQVKVEFSRLTGTPFLASQWLRGENGVAQILLEREDGKKVTLEAFRNKDISGGTSSYEVVNQVVPDSSRVDRGDVSLLINGLPIIHIELKKESAKDGFMQAYYQIQRYAEDGFFKGIYATTQIMVISNKVDTR
;
A
#
# COMPACT_ATOMS: atom_id res chain seq x y z
N MET A 1 14.94 -16.04 9.34
CA MET A 1 14.83 -16.00 7.86
C MET A 1 15.19 -14.59 7.39
N ILE A 2 15.61 -14.42 6.13
CA ILE A 2 16.04 -13.12 5.56
C ILE A 2 14.94 -12.05 5.75
N GLU A 3 13.68 -12.44 5.55
CA GLU A 3 12.49 -11.61 5.77
C GLU A 3 12.45 -10.98 7.18
N ASN A 4 12.58 -11.80 8.24
CA ASN A 4 12.53 -11.28 9.62
C ASN A 4 13.68 -10.31 9.92
N GLN A 5 14.88 -10.58 9.38
CA GLN A 5 16.03 -9.68 9.54
C GLN A 5 15.81 -8.36 8.81
N PHE A 6 15.26 -8.41 7.59
CA PHE A 6 14.92 -7.23 6.81
C PHE A 6 13.87 -6.36 7.52
N ILE A 7 12.78 -6.97 7.99
CA ILE A 7 11.74 -6.26 8.76
C ILE A 7 12.30 -5.65 10.04
N GLN A 8 13.17 -6.39 10.74
CA GLN A 8 13.82 -5.89 11.95
C GLN A 8 14.65 -4.63 11.66
N ILE A 9 15.48 -4.64 10.61
CA ILE A 9 16.29 -3.48 10.20
C ILE A 9 15.38 -2.29 9.88
N LEU A 10 14.35 -2.48 9.05
CA LEU A 10 13.41 -1.40 8.72
C LEU A 10 12.74 -0.80 9.95
N SER A 11 12.48 -1.63 10.97
CA SER A 11 11.78 -1.22 12.20
C SER A 11 12.69 -0.64 13.27
N GLU A 12 13.99 -0.51 13.01
CA GLU A 12 14.90 0.21 13.89
C GLU A 12 14.49 1.68 13.97
N LYS A 13 14.63 2.30 15.15
CA LYS A 13 14.10 3.65 15.44
C LYS A 13 14.55 4.72 14.44
N GLU A 14 15.71 4.55 13.83
CA GLU A 14 16.29 5.49 12.86
C GLU A 14 15.61 5.42 11.49
N ASN A 15 14.95 4.30 11.16
CA ASN A 15 14.40 4.01 9.84
C ASN A 15 12.91 4.37 9.67
N GLN A 16 12.24 4.81 10.74
CA GLN A 16 10.86 5.36 10.75
C GLN A 16 9.73 4.40 10.31
N TRP A 17 10.03 3.16 9.91
CA TRP A 17 9.00 2.18 9.55
C TRP A 17 8.45 1.47 10.78
N THR A 18 7.13 1.31 10.82
CA THR A 18 6.45 0.54 11.87
C THR A 18 6.02 -0.83 11.33
N TYR A 19 6.54 -1.92 11.91
CA TYR A 19 6.09 -3.26 11.56
C TYR A 19 4.66 -3.52 12.05
N ARG A 20 3.80 -4.02 11.15
CA ARG A 20 2.38 -4.30 11.38
C ARG A 20 2.05 -5.78 11.15
N PRO A 21 2.38 -6.67 12.10
CA PRO A 21 2.11 -8.11 11.98
C PRO A 21 0.62 -8.45 12.01
N ASP A 22 -0.24 -7.52 12.42
CA ASP A 22 -1.69 -7.65 12.48
C ASP A 22 -2.38 -7.51 11.12
N LEU A 23 -1.71 -6.89 10.14
CA LEU A 23 -2.27 -6.66 8.79
C LEU A 23 -1.94 -7.83 7.86
N LYS A 24 -2.84 -8.82 7.81
CA LYS A 24 -2.63 -10.09 7.07
C LYS A 24 -3.64 -10.36 5.94
N SER A 25 -4.61 -9.50 5.75
CA SER A 25 -5.63 -9.60 4.70
C SER A 25 -5.83 -8.27 3.98
N GLU A 26 -6.37 -8.31 2.77
CA GLU A 26 -6.77 -7.09 2.06
C GLU A 26 -7.75 -6.24 2.89
N GLU A 27 -8.72 -6.86 3.57
CA GLU A 27 -9.66 -6.10 4.40
C GLU A 27 -8.96 -5.40 5.57
N ALA A 28 -7.96 -6.04 6.20
CA ALA A 28 -7.15 -5.39 7.23
C ALA A 28 -6.39 -4.17 6.67
N LEU A 29 -5.84 -4.29 5.46
CA LEU A 29 -5.19 -3.16 4.77
C LEU A 29 -6.19 -2.03 4.48
N TRP A 30 -7.41 -2.35 4.05
CA TRP A 30 -8.46 -1.36 3.84
C TRP A 30 -8.85 -0.64 5.13
N GLN A 31 -9.02 -1.35 6.24
CA GLN A 31 -9.31 -0.72 7.54
C GLN A 31 -8.14 0.13 8.04
N ASN A 32 -6.90 -0.28 7.75
CA ASN A 32 -5.72 0.54 8.01
C ASN A 32 -5.74 1.85 7.20
N PHE A 33 -5.98 1.75 5.89
CA PHE A 33 -6.11 2.92 5.02
C PHE A 33 -7.24 3.85 5.46
N ARG A 34 -8.40 3.31 5.85
CA ARG A 34 -9.51 4.10 6.43
C ARG A 34 -9.06 4.87 7.66
N SER A 35 -8.29 4.24 8.54
CA SER A 35 -7.78 4.86 9.76
C SER A 35 -6.82 6.01 9.44
N HIS A 36 -5.95 5.85 8.45
CA HIS A 36 -5.10 6.95 7.98
C HIS A 36 -5.89 8.08 7.32
N LEU A 37 -6.87 7.77 6.47
CA LEU A 37 -7.74 8.79 5.87
C LEU A 37 -8.46 9.61 6.94
N ASN A 38 -9.04 8.94 7.93
CA ASN A 38 -9.69 9.59 9.06
C ASN A 38 -8.73 10.51 9.83
N ARG A 39 -7.53 10.02 10.15
CA ARG A 39 -6.51 10.78 10.89
C ARG A 39 -6.04 12.02 10.13
N ILE A 40 -5.73 11.87 8.83
CA ILE A 40 -5.20 12.96 7.99
C ILE A 40 -6.28 14.02 7.73
N ASN A 41 -7.52 13.59 7.54
CA ASN A 41 -8.61 14.45 7.07
C ASN A 41 -9.59 14.85 8.17
N LEU A 42 -9.27 14.64 9.46
CA LEU A 42 -10.20 14.86 10.57
C LEU A 42 -10.85 16.26 10.55
N ALA A 43 -10.07 17.29 10.23
CA ALA A 43 -10.57 18.66 10.11
C ALA A 43 -11.56 18.84 8.94
N VAL A 44 -11.26 18.28 7.77
CA VAL A 44 -12.13 18.33 6.57
C VAL A 44 -13.40 17.50 6.79
N LEU A 45 -13.31 16.45 7.59
CA LEU A 45 -14.42 15.59 7.99
C LEU A 45 -15.28 16.21 9.12
N GLY A 46 -14.93 17.38 9.65
CA GLY A 46 -15.66 18.00 10.76
C GLY A 46 -15.67 17.14 12.02
N GLU A 47 -14.53 16.48 12.30
CA GLU A 47 -14.32 15.55 13.44
C GLU A 47 -15.20 14.29 13.42
N GLN A 48 -15.92 14.04 12.32
CA GLN A 48 -16.77 12.87 12.15
C GLN A 48 -16.12 11.88 11.19
N LEU A 49 -15.66 10.74 11.74
CA LEU A 49 -15.04 9.67 10.98
C LEU A 49 -15.92 9.17 9.84
N LEU A 50 -15.29 8.65 8.78
CA LEU A 50 -15.97 8.03 7.66
C LEU A 50 -16.89 6.91 8.14
N THR A 51 -18.15 6.90 7.70
CA THR A 51 -19.06 5.76 7.87
C THR A 51 -18.69 4.61 6.93
N ASP A 52 -19.28 3.42 7.12
CA ASP A 52 -19.03 2.29 6.21
C ASP A 52 -19.53 2.59 4.80
N LYS A 53 -20.65 3.30 4.68
CA LYS A 53 -21.21 3.71 3.39
C LYS A 53 -20.31 4.72 2.69
N GLU A 54 -19.81 5.71 3.41
CA GLU A 54 -18.85 6.69 2.88
C GLU A 54 -17.53 6.01 2.48
N PHE A 55 -17.03 5.09 3.30
CA PHE A 55 -15.79 4.38 2.99
C PHE A 55 -15.94 3.43 1.79
N ASN A 56 -17.13 2.86 1.58
CA ASN A 56 -17.41 2.11 0.35
C ASN A 56 -17.37 3.02 -0.90
N GLN A 57 -17.87 4.27 -0.81
CA GLN A 57 -17.71 5.24 -1.90
C GLN A 57 -16.23 5.55 -2.17
N VAL A 58 -15.42 5.70 -1.11
CA VAL A 58 -13.97 5.87 -1.22
C VAL A 58 -13.33 4.68 -1.95
N LYS A 59 -13.68 3.43 -1.62
CA LYS A 59 -13.17 2.23 -2.31
C LYS A 59 -13.55 2.21 -3.81
N VAL A 60 -14.77 2.63 -4.15
CA VAL A 60 -15.23 2.74 -5.55
C VAL A 60 -14.43 3.79 -6.32
N GLU A 61 -14.29 4.99 -5.76
CA GLU A 61 -13.55 6.07 -6.40
C GLU A 61 -12.06 5.75 -6.51
N PHE A 62 -11.47 5.14 -5.47
CA PHE A 62 -10.11 4.60 -5.52
C PHE A 62 -9.94 3.63 -6.70
N SER A 63 -10.83 2.66 -6.85
CA SER A 63 -10.76 1.66 -7.93
C SER A 63 -10.84 2.32 -9.32
N ARG A 64 -11.61 3.40 -9.46
CA ARG A 64 -11.67 4.20 -10.69
C ARG A 64 -10.34 4.92 -10.97
N LEU A 65 -9.76 5.53 -9.94
CA LEU A 65 -8.49 6.27 -10.00
C LEU A 65 -7.29 5.35 -10.24
N THR A 66 -7.35 4.10 -9.80
CA THR A 66 -6.25 3.13 -9.88
C THR A 66 -6.53 1.97 -10.85
N GLY A 67 -7.47 2.16 -11.80
CA GLY A 67 -7.92 1.07 -12.69
C GLY A 67 -6.81 0.48 -13.58
N THR A 68 -5.70 1.20 -13.76
CA THR A 68 -4.48 0.69 -14.40
C THR A 68 -3.24 1.19 -13.65
N PRO A 69 -2.07 0.54 -13.79
CA PRO A 69 -0.82 1.04 -13.21
C PRO A 69 -0.49 2.47 -13.63
N PHE A 70 -0.79 2.83 -14.90
CA PHE A 70 -0.61 4.18 -15.39
C PHE A 70 -1.50 5.19 -14.65
N LEU A 71 -2.81 4.90 -14.51
CA LEU A 71 -3.76 5.76 -13.80
C LEU A 71 -3.39 5.89 -12.32
N ALA A 72 -3.02 4.78 -11.67
CA ALA A 72 -2.54 4.79 -10.29
C ALA A 72 -1.31 5.70 -10.14
N SER A 73 -0.34 5.60 -11.05
CA SER A 73 0.84 6.47 -11.04
C SER A 73 0.48 7.95 -11.23
N GLN A 74 -0.50 8.25 -12.10
CA GLN A 74 -0.96 9.62 -12.35
C GLN A 74 -1.67 10.19 -11.12
N TRP A 75 -2.52 9.39 -10.49
CA TRP A 75 -3.23 9.77 -9.27
C TRP A 75 -2.26 9.99 -8.10
N LEU A 76 -1.29 9.09 -7.89
CA LEU A 76 -0.26 9.23 -6.83
C LEU A 76 0.67 10.43 -7.05
N ARG A 77 0.92 10.82 -8.30
CA ARG A 77 1.61 12.08 -8.60
C ARG A 77 0.77 13.28 -8.15
N GLY A 78 -0.53 13.22 -8.42
CA GLY A 78 -1.51 14.21 -7.97
C GLY A 78 -1.26 15.62 -8.50
N GLU A 79 -2.17 16.53 -8.22
CA GLU A 79 -1.92 17.96 -8.43
C GLU A 79 -1.10 18.50 -7.26
N ASN A 80 -0.05 19.27 -7.55
CA ASN A 80 0.89 19.79 -6.55
C ASN A 80 1.58 18.74 -5.65
N GLY A 81 1.49 17.45 -6.00
CA GLY A 81 2.08 16.36 -5.22
C GLY A 81 1.13 15.66 -4.25
N VAL A 82 -0.19 15.90 -4.36
CA VAL A 82 -1.19 15.35 -3.43
C VAL A 82 -2.20 14.48 -4.19
N ALA A 83 -2.29 13.20 -3.81
CA ALA A 83 -3.31 12.29 -4.29
C ALA A 83 -4.57 12.46 -3.44
N GLN A 84 -5.68 12.78 -4.11
CA GLN A 84 -6.94 13.12 -3.45
C GLN A 84 -8.08 12.21 -3.92
N ILE A 85 -9.06 11.97 -3.03
CA ILE A 85 -10.29 11.21 -3.31
C ILE A 85 -11.49 12.12 -3.04
N LEU A 86 -12.37 12.24 -4.02
CA LEU A 86 -13.64 12.97 -3.89
C LEU A 86 -14.66 12.09 -3.16
N LEU A 87 -15.33 12.66 -2.16
CA LEU A 87 -16.38 11.98 -1.40
C LEU A 87 -17.59 12.90 -1.25
N GLU A 88 -18.78 12.36 -1.51
CA GLU A 88 -20.04 12.97 -1.09
C GLU A 88 -20.47 12.33 0.24
N ARG A 89 -20.45 13.15 1.30
CA ARG A 89 -20.85 12.77 2.65
C ARG A 89 -22.34 12.46 2.70
N GLU A 90 -22.77 11.73 3.73
CA GLU A 90 -24.19 11.39 3.87
C GLU A 90 -25.12 12.61 4.09
N ASP A 91 -24.57 13.73 4.57
CA ASP A 91 -25.26 15.02 4.69
C ASP A 91 -25.28 15.82 3.37
N GLY A 92 -24.79 15.24 2.26
CA GLY A 92 -24.73 15.84 0.92
C GLY A 92 -23.53 16.75 0.69
N LYS A 93 -22.67 17.00 1.69
CA LYS A 93 -21.47 17.82 1.50
C LYS A 93 -20.43 17.07 0.68
N LYS A 94 -19.83 17.77 -0.28
CA LYS A 94 -18.68 17.25 -1.04
C LYS A 94 -17.39 17.64 -0.35
N VAL A 95 -16.58 16.64 -0.02
CA VAL A 95 -15.26 16.80 0.58
C VAL A 95 -14.20 16.16 -0.30
N THR A 96 -12.98 16.66 -0.20
CA THR A 96 -11.81 16.10 -0.88
C THR A 96 -10.86 15.57 0.18
N LEU A 97 -10.64 14.26 0.18
CA LEU A 97 -9.79 13.58 1.13
C LEU A 97 -8.38 13.45 0.57
N GLU A 98 -7.37 13.85 1.33
CA GLU A 98 -5.98 13.56 1.05
C GLU A 98 -5.67 12.10 1.42
N ALA A 99 -5.18 11.34 0.45
CA ALA A 99 -4.75 9.95 0.63
C ALA A 99 -3.22 9.82 0.72
N PHE A 100 -2.50 10.60 -0.08
CA PHE A 100 -1.05 10.49 -0.21
C PHE A 100 -0.43 11.82 -0.62
N ARG A 101 0.79 12.09 -0.15
CA ARG A 101 1.55 13.30 -0.47
C ARG A 101 3.00 12.92 -0.80
N ASN A 102 3.42 13.15 -2.04
CA ASN A 102 4.73 12.71 -2.52
C ASN A 102 5.89 13.68 -2.17
N LYS A 103 5.58 14.86 -1.63
CA LYS A 103 6.57 15.85 -1.18
C LYS A 103 6.92 15.76 0.30
N ASP A 104 6.15 15.01 1.08
CA ASP A 104 6.40 14.77 2.50
C ASP A 104 7.22 13.48 2.64
N ILE A 105 8.53 13.59 2.38
CA ILE A 105 9.49 12.51 2.62
C ILE A 105 10.44 12.97 3.73
N SER A 106 10.52 12.18 4.81
CA SER A 106 11.40 12.39 5.99
C SER A 106 11.04 13.55 6.93
N GLY A 107 9.86 14.15 6.76
CA GLY A 107 9.26 15.11 7.69
C GLY A 107 7.86 15.48 7.22
N GLY A 108 6.82 15.14 7.98
CA GLY A 108 5.42 15.34 7.59
C GLY A 108 4.43 14.50 8.41
N THR A 109 3.16 14.46 7.98
CA THR A 109 2.09 13.68 8.64
C THR A 109 1.96 12.23 8.11
N SER A 110 2.82 11.87 7.15
CA SER A 110 2.89 10.55 6.54
C SER A 110 3.27 9.47 7.55
N SER A 111 2.60 8.33 7.46
CA SER A 111 2.92 7.12 8.22
C SER A 111 3.59 6.10 7.31
N TYR A 112 4.66 5.47 7.80
CA TYR A 112 5.43 4.45 7.07
C TYR A 112 5.31 3.11 7.79
N GLU A 113 4.77 2.10 7.11
CA GLU A 113 4.46 0.81 7.73
C GLU A 113 4.98 -0.36 6.89
N VAL A 114 5.39 -1.43 7.56
CA VAL A 114 5.87 -2.65 6.93
C VAL A 114 4.88 -3.76 7.24
N VAL A 115 4.39 -4.41 6.19
CA VAL A 115 3.57 -5.62 6.30
C VAL A 115 4.26 -6.77 5.59
N ASN A 116 3.93 -8.00 5.98
CA ASN A 116 4.49 -9.19 5.37
C ASN A 116 3.43 -10.28 5.25
N GLN A 117 3.58 -11.15 4.25
CA GLN A 117 2.74 -12.34 4.06
C GLN A 117 1.24 -12.02 3.98
N VAL A 118 0.88 -10.92 3.31
CA VAL A 118 -0.51 -10.53 3.10
C VAL A 118 -1.12 -11.40 2.00
N VAL A 119 -2.34 -11.88 2.24
CA VAL A 119 -3.16 -12.57 1.24
C VAL A 119 -4.20 -11.57 0.71
N PRO A 120 -4.08 -11.10 -0.56
CA PRO A 120 -4.99 -10.09 -1.09
C PRO A 120 -6.41 -10.61 -1.29
N ASP A 121 -6.57 -11.91 -1.53
CA ASP A 121 -7.87 -12.52 -1.77
C ASP A 121 -7.86 -13.93 -1.17
N SER A 122 -8.86 -14.25 -0.35
CA SER A 122 -8.99 -15.56 0.30
C SER A 122 -9.07 -16.75 -0.68
N SER A 123 -9.43 -16.49 -1.94
CA SER A 123 -9.44 -17.50 -3.00
C SER A 123 -8.06 -17.75 -3.63
N ARG A 124 -7.09 -16.85 -3.40
CA ARG A 124 -5.75 -16.92 -3.96
C ARG A 124 -4.78 -17.56 -2.98
N VAL A 125 -3.91 -18.40 -3.51
CA VAL A 125 -2.90 -19.14 -2.72
C VAL A 125 -1.64 -18.30 -2.52
N ASP A 126 -1.40 -17.33 -3.40
CA ASP A 126 -0.19 -16.53 -3.43
C ASP A 126 -0.14 -15.49 -2.30
N ARG A 127 1.04 -15.36 -1.68
CA ARG A 127 1.32 -14.45 -0.56
C ARG A 127 2.43 -13.51 -0.98
N GLY A 128 2.23 -12.21 -0.78
CA GLY A 128 3.31 -11.25 -0.96
C GLY A 128 4.30 -11.35 0.19
N ASP A 129 5.60 -11.40 -0.09
CA ASP A 129 6.63 -11.54 0.95
C ASP A 129 6.61 -10.31 1.89
N VAL A 130 6.96 -9.13 1.37
CA VAL A 130 6.96 -7.88 2.15
C VAL A 130 6.34 -6.74 1.32
N SER A 131 5.60 -5.85 1.96
CA SER A 131 5.12 -4.62 1.33
C SER A 131 5.29 -3.43 2.25
N LEU A 132 5.71 -2.32 1.66
CA LEU A 132 5.91 -1.04 2.36
C LEU A 132 4.72 -0.13 2.06
N LEU A 133 4.04 0.27 3.12
CA LEU A 133 2.85 1.10 3.05
C LEU A 133 3.17 2.55 3.40
N ILE A 134 2.60 3.49 2.66
CA ILE A 134 2.62 4.90 3.00
C ILE A 134 1.18 5.35 3.20
N ASN A 135 0.86 5.82 4.41
CA ASN A 135 -0.53 6.10 4.84
C ASN A 135 -1.48 4.92 4.62
N GLY A 136 -0.99 3.69 4.78
CA GLY A 136 -1.75 2.47 4.55
C GLY A 136 -1.87 2.03 3.08
N LEU A 137 -1.37 2.81 2.11
CA LEU A 137 -1.34 2.42 0.69
C LEU A 137 -0.09 1.57 0.39
N PRO A 138 -0.22 0.37 -0.23
CA PRO A 138 0.94 -0.40 -0.68
C PRO A 138 1.65 0.26 -1.86
N ILE A 139 2.80 0.89 -1.60
CA ILE A 139 3.57 1.61 -2.63
C ILE A 139 4.72 0.76 -3.17
N ILE A 140 5.38 -0.01 -2.29
CA ILE A 140 6.55 -0.82 -2.65
C ILE A 140 6.26 -2.27 -2.30
N HIS A 141 6.42 -3.15 -3.28
CA HIS A 141 6.34 -4.59 -3.09
C HIS A 141 7.74 -5.18 -3.16
N ILE A 142 8.08 -6.07 -2.25
CA ILE A 142 9.43 -6.65 -2.13
C ILE A 142 9.31 -8.16 -2.09
N GLU A 143 9.92 -8.82 -3.06
CA GLU A 143 10.03 -10.27 -3.15
C GLU A 143 11.43 -10.71 -2.72
N LEU A 144 11.51 -11.58 -1.71
CA LEU A 144 12.77 -12.00 -1.09
C LEU A 144 13.07 -13.47 -1.41
N LYS A 145 14.22 -13.72 -2.03
CA LYS A 145 14.69 -15.09 -2.32
C LYS A 145 15.82 -15.52 -1.40
N LYS A 146 15.92 -16.84 -1.22
CA LYS A 146 17.09 -17.46 -0.58
C LYS A 146 18.31 -17.29 -1.47
N GLU A 147 19.45 -17.05 -0.86
CA GLU A 147 20.77 -16.93 -1.51
C GLU A 147 21.11 -18.14 -2.40
N SER A 148 20.66 -19.34 -2.01
CA SER A 148 20.89 -20.59 -2.73
C SER A 148 19.91 -20.87 -3.89
N ALA A 149 19.03 -19.94 -4.25
CA ALA A 149 18.08 -20.13 -5.34
C ALA A 149 18.84 -20.26 -6.68
N LYS A 150 18.74 -21.44 -7.31
CA LYS A 150 19.54 -21.81 -8.50
C LYS A 150 19.34 -20.88 -9.70
N ASP A 151 18.17 -20.25 -9.80
CA ASP A 151 17.80 -19.40 -10.94
C ASP A 151 17.98 -17.89 -10.63
N GLY A 152 18.63 -17.54 -9.51
CA GLY A 152 18.91 -16.17 -9.12
C GLY A 152 17.65 -15.31 -8.97
N PHE A 153 17.72 -14.05 -9.40
CA PHE A 153 16.61 -13.09 -9.31
C PHE A 153 15.47 -13.37 -10.32
N MET A 154 15.72 -14.15 -11.38
CA MET A 154 14.73 -14.41 -12.44
C MET A 154 13.50 -15.17 -11.93
N GLN A 155 13.66 -16.08 -10.96
CA GLN A 155 12.51 -16.75 -10.32
C GLN A 155 11.56 -15.76 -9.64
N ALA A 156 12.11 -14.77 -8.93
CA ALA A 156 11.30 -13.72 -8.29
C ALA A 156 10.62 -12.82 -9.33
N TYR A 157 11.33 -12.51 -10.42
CA TYR A 157 10.77 -11.76 -11.54
C TYR A 157 9.55 -12.47 -12.15
N TYR A 158 9.67 -13.76 -12.49
CA TYR A 158 8.56 -14.55 -13.02
C TYR A 158 7.41 -14.70 -12.02
N GLN A 159 7.70 -14.76 -10.73
CA GLN A 159 6.66 -14.79 -9.70
C GLN A 159 5.87 -13.50 -9.63
N ILE A 160 6.54 -12.34 -9.72
CA ILE A 160 5.87 -11.04 -9.81
C ILE A 160 5.01 -10.94 -11.08
N GLN A 161 5.50 -11.44 -12.22
CA GLN A 161 4.70 -11.50 -13.45
C GLN A 161 3.43 -12.33 -13.25
N ARG A 162 3.54 -13.52 -12.66
CA ARG A 162 2.39 -14.38 -12.34
C ARG A 162 1.42 -13.67 -11.39
N TYR A 163 1.92 -12.98 -10.36
CA TYR A 163 1.09 -12.20 -9.45
C TYR A 163 0.30 -11.12 -10.17
N ALA A 164 0.91 -10.44 -11.13
CA ALA A 164 0.21 -9.45 -11.94
C ALA A 164 -0.90 -10.08 -12.81
N GLU A 165 -0.63 -11.22 -13.45
CA GLU A 165 -1.60 -11.97 -14.25
C GLU A 165 -2.78 -12.49 -13.42
N ASP A 166 -2.50 -13.00 -12.22
CA ASP A 166 -3.50 -13.48 -11.25
C ASP A 166 -4.21 -12.34 -10.52
N GLY A 167 -3.84 -11.09 -10.81
CA GLY A 167 -4.50 -9.88 -10.33
C GLY A 167 -4.15 -9.52 -8.89
N PHE A 168 -3.02 -9.98 -8.33
CA PHE A 168 -2.52 -9.61 -7.00
C PHE A 168 -2.47 -8.09 -6.83
N PHE A 169 -2.01 -7.38 -7.85
CA PHE A 169 -1.91 -5.91 -7.87
C PHE A 169 -3.24 -5.20 -8.25
N LYS A 170 -4.38 -5.82 -7.94
CA LYS A 170 -5.70 -5.18 -7.99
C LYS A 170 -6.12 -4.74 -6.57
N GLY A 171 -7.31 -4.17 -6.44
CA GLY A 171 -7.81 -3.71 -5.14
C GLY A 171 -6.85 -2.70 -4.53
N ILE A 172 -6.57 -2.82 -3.23
CA ILE A 172 -5.69 -1.84 -2.55
C ILE A 172 -4.24 -1.85 -3.09
N TYR A 173 -3.77 -3.01 -3.59
CA TYR A 173 -2.42 -3.15 -4.17
C TYR A 173 -2.26 -2.50 -5.55
N ALA A 174 -3.33 -1.97 -6.15
CA ALA A 174 -3.26 -1.23 -7.41
C ALA A 174 -2.37 0.02 -7.32
N THR A 175 -2.01 0.45 -6.11
CA THR A 175 -1.07 1.55 -5.86
C THR A 175 0.40 1.16 -5.89
N THR A 176 0.74 -0.11 -6.07
CA THR A 176 2.14 -0.57 -6.13
C THR A 176 2.88 0.10 -7.30
N GLN A 177 3.91 0.90 -7.00
CA GLN A 177 4.71 1.63 -7.99
C GLN A 177 6.12 1.08 -8.15
N ILE A 178 6.68 0.51 -7.07
CA ILE A 178 8.04 -0.02 -7.06
C ILE A 178 7.97 -1.50 -6.69
N MET A 179 8.68 -2.31 -7.45
CA MET A 179 8.86 -3.73 -7.18
C MET A 179 10.34 -3.96 -6.98
N VAL A 180 10.71 -4.52 -5.83
CA VAL A 180 12.09 -4.83 -5.49
C VAL A 180 12.24 -6.34 -5.42
N ILE A 181 13.29 -6.85 -6.05
CA ILE A 181 13.68 -8.24 -5.94
C ILE A 181 15.03 -8.29 -5.25
N SER A 182 15.14 -9.08 -4.17
CA SER A 182 16.44 -9.28 -3.51
C SER A 182 16.67 -10.73 -3.12
N ASN A 183 17.92 -11.18 -3.26
CA ASN A 183 18.37 -12.49 -2.77
C ASN A 183 19.57 -12.39 -1.81
N LYS A 184 19.70 -11.26 -1.09
CA LYS A 184 20.80 -10.88 -0.18
C LYS A 184 22.13 -10.53 -0.89
N VAL A 185 22.38 -11.08 -2.08
CA VAL A 185 23.59 -10.81 -2.86
C VAL A 185 23.33 -9.77 -3.95
N ASP A 186 22.19 -9.87 -4.63
CA ASP A 186 21.76 -8.95 -5.68
C ASP A 186 20.41 -8.34 -5.30
N THR A 187 20.24 -7.06 -5.63
CA THR A 187 18.98 -6.31 -5.48
C THR A 187 18.71 -5.54 -6.76
N ARG A 188 17.49 -5.66 -7.27
CA ARG A 188 17.00 -5.07 -8.52
C ARG A 188 15.69 -4.34 -8.27
#